data_AF-A0A2V3J157-F1
#
_entry.id   AF-A0A2V3J157-F1
#
_cell.length_a   1.000
_cell.length_b   1.000
_cell.length_c   1.000
_cell.angle_alpha   90.00
_cell.angle_beta   90.00
_cell.angle_gamma   90.00
#
_symmetry.space_group_name_H-M   'P 1'
#
loop_
_entity.id
_entity.type
_entity.pdbx_description
1 polymer ?
#
loop_
_entity_poly.entity_id
_entity_poly.type
_entity_poly.pdbx_seq_one_letter_code
_entity_poly.pdbx_strand_id
1 'polypeptide(L)'
;MIRRARKTNVSIDTLAQILGCSKADRADSEKLNNLLIQRTVYGDICQNETPDRLADIIFHCGNDIPSASDLMKLRAIAHGTRVLQPPPFYGNGTVKIIPPSFERAAEL
;
A
#
# COMPACT_ATOMS: atom_id res chain seq x y z
N MET A 1 -33.40 4.01 -1.97
CA MET A 1 -32.77 2.99 -1.10
C MET A 1 -31.40 2.63 -1.67
N ILE A 2 -30.33 3.31 -1.22
CA ILE A 2 -28.97 3.08 -1.73
C ILE A 2 -28.49 1.76 -1.11
N ARG A 3 -28.37 0.70 -1.92
CA ARG A 3 -27.81 -0.59 -1.50
C ARG A 3 -26.36 -0.32 -1.07
N ARG A 4 -26.10 -0.27 0.25
CA ARG A 4 -24.73 -0.36 0.77
C ARG A 4 -24.18 -1.69 0.27
N ALA A 5 -23.28 -1.65 -0.71
CA ALA A 5 -22.57 -2.83 -1.17
C ALA A 5 -21.96 -3.50 0.08
N ARG A 6 -22.30 -4.77 0.33
CA ARG A 6 -21.65 -5.54 1.40
C ARG A 6 -20.15 -5.43 1.16
N LYS A 7 -19.39 -4.96 2.16
CA LYS A 7 -17.94 -5.14 2.19
C LYS A 7 -17.68 -6.65 2.11
N THR A 8 -17.47 -7.17 0.91
CA THR A 8 -17.03 -8.54 0.71
C THR A 8 -15.61 -8.60 1.24
N ASN A 9 -15.43 -9.31 2.35
CA ASN A 9 -14.12 -9.54 2.93
C ASN A 9 -13.45 -10.64 2.09
N VAL A 10 -12.89 -10.26 0.94
CA VAL A 10 -12.24 -11.19 0.01
C VAL A 10 -10.85 -11.54 0.56
N SER A 11 -10.53 -12.84 0.65
CA SER A 11 -9.24 -13.32 1.14
C SER A 11 -8.08 -13.00 0.18
N ILE A 12 -6.88 -12.82 0.75
CA ILE A 12 -5.63 -12.60 0.00
C ILE A 12 -5.41 -13.74 -1.00
N ASP A 13 -5.63 -14.99 -0.60
CA ASP A 13 -5.49 -16.16 -1.47
C ASP A 13 -6.38 -16.08 -2.73
N THR A 14 -7.62 -15.66 -2.57
CA THR A 14 -8.57 -15.51 -3.69
C THR A 14 -8.14 -14.40 -4.64
N LEU A 15 -7.69 -13.28 -4.10
CA LEU A 15 -7.19 -12.16 -4.92
C LEU A 15 -5.90 -12.55 -5.65
N ALA A 16 -5.00 -13.28 -4.99
CA ALA A 16 -3.78 -13.81 -5.59
C ALA A 16 -4.09 -14.78 -6.74
N GLN A 17 -5.07 -15.66 -6.58
CA GLN A 17 -5.53 -16.56 -7.64
C GLN A 17 -6.12 -15.79 -8.84
N ILE A 18 -6.90 -14.74 -8.59
CA ILE A 18 -7.46 -13.87 -9.65
C ILE A 18 -6.34 -13.21 -10.46
N LEU A 19 -5.25 -12.81 -9.79
CA LEU A 19 -4.07 -12.21 -10.43
C LEU A 19 -3.13 -13.24 -11.06
N GLY A 20 -3.39 -14.55 -10.91
CA GLY A 20 -2.52 -15.60 -11.42
C GLY A 20 -1.19 -15.72 -10.68
N CYS A 21 -1.12 -15.24 -9.44
CA CYS A 21 0.09 -15.34 -8.62
C CYS A 21 0.37 -16.79 -8.19
N SER A 22 1.65 -17.13 -8.08
CA SER A 22 2.13 -18.37 -7.48
C SER A 22 2.67 -18.12 -6.07
N LYS A 23 2.35 -19.02 -5.13
CA LYS A 23 2.90 -18.95 -3.77
C LYS A 23 4.39 -19.28 -3.75
N ALA A 24 5.15 -18.58 -2.92
CA ALA A 24 6.51 -18.98 -2.55
C ALA A 24 6.51 -19.95 -1.36
N ASP A 25 7.66 -20.54 -1.04
CA ASP A 25 7.82 -21.37 0.16
C ASP A 25 7.77 -20.54 1.46
N ARG A 26 8.27 -19.31 1.40
CA ARG A 26 8.29 -18.34 2.51
C ARG A 26 8.33 -16.91 1.98
N ALA A 27 7.85 -15.97 2.80
CA ALA A 27 8.03 -14.55 2.55
C ALA A 27 9.50 -14.15 2.67
N ASP A 28 9.99 -13.40 1.69
CA ASP A 28 11.32 -12.81 1.66
C ASP A 28 11.41 -11.68 2.69
N SER A 29 12.34 -11.82 3.64
CA SER A 29 12.50 -10.89 4.75
C SER A 29 12.98 -9.50 4.32
N GLU A 30 13.81 -9.40 3.29
CA GLU A 30 14.33 -8.12 2.80
C GLU A 30 13.22 -7.33 2.12
N LYS A 31 12.45 -8.00 1.25
CA LYS A 31 11.28 -7.43 0.59
C LYS A 31 10.21 -7.00 1.59
N LEU A 32 9.95 -7.83 2.60
CA LEU A 32 9.02 -7.48 3.68
C LEU A 32 9.48 -6.24 4.45
N ASN A 33 10.76 -6.16 4.82
CA ASN A 33 11.30 -4.99 5.51
C ASN A 33 11.14 -3.71 4.68
N ASN A 34 11.39 -3.79 3.37
CA ASN A 34 11.20 -2.65 2.45
C ASN A 34 9.74 -2.18 2.42
N LEU A 35 8.76 -3.09 2.38
CA LEU A 35 7.34 -2.73 2.44
C LEU A 35 6.94 -2.16 3.81
N LEU A 36 7.52 -2.65 4.91
CA LEU A 36 7.29 -2.11 6.26
C LEU A 36 7.81 -0.68 6.40
N ILE A 37 8.92 -0.34 5.74
CA ILE A 37 9.40 1.05 5.65
C ILE A 37 8.40 1.89 4.85
N GLN A 38 7.96 1.42 3.67
CA GLN A 38 6.99 2.14 2.82
C GLN A 38 5.65 2.37 3.54
N ARG A 39 5.21 1.43 4.38
CA ARG A 39 4.02 1.56 5.23
C ARG A 39 4.04 2.80 6.15
N THR A 40 5.22 3.33 6.47
CA THR A 40 5.34 4.56 7.29
C THR A 40 5.08 5.84 6.48
N VAL A 41 5.07 5.75 5.14
CA VAL A 41 4.81 6.87 4.24
C VAL A 41 3.30 7.11 4.13
N TYR A 42 2.87 8.32 4.51
CA TYR A 42 1.46 8.69 4.46
C TYR A 42 0.92 8.64 3.02
N GLY A 43 -0.22 7.96 2.85
CA GLY A 43 -0.86 7.77 1.55
C GLY A 43 -0.29 6.62 0.72
N ASP A 44 0.77 5.95 1.18
CA ASP A 44 1.25 4.75 0.51
C ASP A 44 0.25 3.60 0.65
N ILE A 45 0.21 2.73 -0.36
CA ILE A 45 -0.72 1.60 -0.38
C ILE A 45 -0.45 0.61 0.76
N CYS A 46 0.81 0.46 1.17
CA CYS A 46 1.23 -0.41 2.26
C CYS A 46 0.65 0.05 3.60
N GLN A 47 0.28 1.34 3.75
CA GLN A 47 -0.33 1.89 4.95
C GLN A 47 -1.69 1.23 5.29
N ASN A 48 -2.38 0.67 4.29
CA ASN A 48 -3.65 -0.04 4.47
C ASN A 48 -3.47 -1.45 5.05
N GLU A 49 -2.25 -1.94 5.12
CA GLU A 49 -1.94 -3.31 5.54
C GLU A 49 -1.38 -3.36 6.96
N THR A 50 -1.48 -4.54 7.58
CA THR A 50 -0.73 -4.87 8.79
C THR A 50 0.57 -5.59 8.41
N PRO A 51 1.58 -5.64 9.29
CA PRO A 51 2.81 -6.40 9.02
C PRO A 51 2.56 -7.84 8.61
N ASP A 52 1.67 -8.54 9.32
CA ASP A 52 1.31 -9.94 9.01
C ASP A 52 0.68 -10.07 7.62
N ARG A 53 -0.17 -9.11 7.23
CA ARG A 53 -0.78 -9.10 5.90
C ARG A 53 0.22 -8.82 4.80
N LEU A 54 1.21 -7.95 5.03
CA LEU A 54 2.28 -7.72 4.04
C LEU A 54 3.11 -8.99 3.84
N ALA A 55 3.38 -9.74 4.92
CA ALA A 55 4.04 -11.04 4.83
C ALA A 55 3.20 -12.04 4.02
N ASP A 56 1.89 -12.13 4.31
CA ASP A 56 0.97 -12.98 3.55
C ASP A 56 0.92 -12.59 2.08
N ILE A 57 0.80 -11.30 1.76
CA ILE A 57 0.73 -10.81 0.38
C ILE A 57 2.01 -11.18 -0.39
N ILE A 58 3.18 -10.93 0.18
CA ILE A 58 4.46 -11.26 -0.44
C ILE A 58 4.56 -12.79 -0.66
N PHE A 59 4.16 -13.58 0.33
CA PHE A 59 4.13 -15.04 0.25
C PHE A 59 3.20 -15.53 -0.88
N HIS A 60 1.98 -15.00 -0.95
CA HIS A 60 0.97 -15.35 -1.95
C HIS A 60 1.33 -14.85 -3.36
N CYS A 61 2.16 -13.83 -3.47
CA CYS A 61 2.68 -13.28 -4.72
C CYS A 61 4.06 -13.84 -5.11
N GLY A 62 4.54 -14.91 -4.46
CA GLY A 62 5.78 -15.55 -4.90
C GLY A 62 7.02 -14.71 -4.67
N ASN A 63 6.97 -13.79 -3.70
CA ASN A 63 7.95 -12.74 -3.49
C ASN A 63 8.08 -11.73 -4.65
N ASP A 64 7.13 -11.66 -5.58
CA ASP A 64 7.11 -10.69 -6.66
C ASP A 64 6.48 -9.36 -6.21
N ILE A 65 7.27 -8.28 -6.19
CA ILE A 65 6.84 -6.96 -5.70
C ILE A 65 5.78 -6.30 -6.61
N PRO A 66 5.90 -6.33 -7.95
CA PRO A 66 4.84 -5.87 -8.85
C PRO A 66 3.50 -6.55 -8.56
N SER A 67 3.48 -7.89 -8.50
CA SER A 67 2.26 -8.65 -8.19
C SER A 67 1.71 -8.33 -6.81
N ALA A 68 2.57 -8.19 -5.80
CA ALA A 68 2.17 -7.77 -4.46
C ALA A 68 1.52 -6.37 -4.46
N SER A 69 2.07 -5.44 -5.25
CA SER A 69 1.49 -4.09 -5.43
C SER A 69 0.11 -4.14 -6.06
N ASP A 70 -0.07 -4.94 -7.11
CA ASP A 70 -1.36 -5.08 -7.78
C ASP A 70 -2.40 -5.78 -6.89
N LEU A 71 -1.97 -6.76 -6.09
CA LEU A 71 -2.83 -7.39 -5.09
C LEU A 71 -3.28 -6.37 -4.02
N MET A 72 -2.36 -5.56 -3.49
CA MET A 72 -2.71 -4.50 -2.53
C MET A 72 -3.71 -3.49 -3.13
N LYS A 73 -3.58 -3.13 -4.42
CA LYS A 73 -4.53 -2.25 -5.13
C LYS A 73 -5.90 -2.88 -5.24
N LEU A 74 -5.95 -4.12 -5.72
CA LEU A 74 -7.19 -4.88 -5.87
C LEU A 74 -7.91 -5.01 -4.52
N ARG A 75 -7.14 -5.25 -3.46
CA ARG A 75 -7.64 -5.40 -2.10
C ARG A 75 -8.16 -4.07 -1.52
N ALA A 76 -7.48 -2.96 -1.76
CA ALA A 76 -7.98 -1.63 -1.40
C ALA A 76 -9.32 -1.32 -2.10
N ILE A 77 -9.43 -1.64 -3.40
CA ILE A 77 -10.68 -1.50 -4.16
C ILE A 77 -11.78 -2.40 -3.56
N ALA A 78 -11.49 -3.68 -3.31
CA ALA A 78 -12.45 -4.66 -2.79
C ALA A 78 -13.00 -4.28 -1.40
N HIS A 79 -12.19 -3.65 -0.55
CA HIS A 79 -12.61 -3.19 0.78
C HIS A 79 -13.20 -1.77 0.78
N GLY A 80 -13.25 -1.09 -0.38
CA GLY A 80 -13.72 0.28 -0.51
C GLY A 80 -12.81 1.29 0.19
N THR A 81 -11.55 0.94 0.43
CA THR A 81 -10.53 1.85 0.96
C THR A 81 -10.04 2.74 -0.18
N ARG A 82 -10.06 4.06 0.03
CA ARG A 82 -9.45 4.99 -0.93
C ARG A 82 -7.93 4.88 -0.81
N VAL A 83 -7.27 4.42 -1.86
CA VAL A 83 -5.83 4.65 -2.04
C VAL A 83 -5.68 6.12 -2.37
N LEU A 84 -5.32 6.92 -1.37
CA LEU A 84 -5.05 8.33 -1.57
C LEU A 84 -3.65 8.43 -2.15
N GLN A 85 -3.55 8.63 -3.47
CA GLN A 85 -2.27 8.94 -4.09
C GLN A 85 -1.66 10.14 -3.34
N PRO A 86 -0.43 10.02 -2.80
CA PRO A 86 0.16 11.11 -2.05
C PRO A 86 0.23 12.35 -2.96
N PRO A 87 0.02 13.56 -2.41
CA PRO A 87 0.20 14.78 -3.18
C PRO A 87 1.63 14.81 -3.74
N PRO A 88 1.84 15.40 -4.93
CA PRO A 88 3.13 15.43 -5.59
C PRO A 88 4.08 16.40 -4.87
N PHE A 89 4.53 16.04 -3.66
CA PHE A 89 5.68 16.67 -3.00
C PHE A 89 7.01 16.13 -3.53
N TYR A 90 6.95 15.11 -4.38
CA TYR A 90 8.07 14.50 -5.08
C TYR A 90 7.88 14.70 -6.59
N GLY A 91 8.59 15.66 -7.18
CA GLY A 91 8.83 15.63 -8.61
C GLY A 91 9.73 14.43 -8.91
N ASN A 92 9.24 13.46 -9.69
CA ASN A 92 10.01 12.31 -10.19
C ASN A 92 10.83 11.55 -9.12
N GLY A 93 10.26 11.38 -7.91
CA GLY A 93 10.78 10.43 -6.92
C GLY A 93 12.13 10.76 -6.26
N THR A 94 12.71 11.95 -6.46
CA THR A 94 14.07 12.23 -5.97
C THR A 94 14.21 13.42 -5.03
N VAL A 95 13.27 14.38 -5.02
CA VAL A 95 13.39 15.57 -4.16
C VAL A 95 12.09 15.86 -3.42
N LYS A 96 12.14 15.83 -2.09
CA LYS A 96 11.07 16.31 -1.21
C LYS A 96 11.13 17.84 -1.19
N ILE A 97 10.19 18.51 -1.86
CA ILE A 97 10.06 19.97 -1.74
C ILE A 97 9.41 20.27 -0.38
N ILE A 98 10.21 20.73 0.57
CA ILE A 98 9.72 21.27 1.84
C ILE A 98 9.47 22.76 1.60
N PRO A 99 8.21 23.24 1.56
CA PRO A 99 7.96 24.67 1.47
C PRO A 99 8.57 25.36 2.71
N PRO A 100 9.13 26.57 2.56
CA PRO A 100 9.66 27.31 3.70
C PRO A 100 8.56 27.47 4.75
N SER A 101 8.91 27.24 6.02
CA SER A 101 7.99 27.49 7.12
C SER A 101 7.57 28.95 7.09
N PHE A 102 6.28 29.23 7.28
CA PHE A 102 5.83 30.60 7.53
C PHE A 102 6.48 31.07 8.83
N GLU A 103 7.53 31.88 8.72
CA GLU A 103 7.97 32.67 9.87
C GLU A 103 6.83 33.63 10.21
N ARG A 104 6.33 33.56 11.45
CA ARG A 104 5.45 34.63 11.95
C ARG A 104 6.26 35.91 11.83
N ALA A 105 5.73 36.90 11.11
CA ALA A 105 6.24 38.26 11.21
C ALA A 105 6.29 38.62 12.71
N ALA A 106 7.49 38.87 13.23
CA ALA A 106 7.61 39.45 14.55
C ALA A 106 7.00 40.84 14.46
N GLU A 107 5.83 41.02 15.08
CA GLU A 107 5.21 42.33 15.25
C GLU A 107 6.16 43.20 16.09
N LEU A 108 6.75 44.22 15.45
CA LEU A 108 7.37 45.38 16.08
C LEU A 108 6.95 46.63 15.31
#